data_AF-A0A3D0SHW3-F1
#
_entry.id   AF-A0A3D0SHW3-F1
#
_cell.length_a   1.000
_cell.length_b   1.000
_cell.length_c   1.000
_cell.angle_alpha   90.00
_cell.angle_beta   90.00
_cell.angle_gamma   90.00
#
_symmetry.space_group_name_H-M   'P 1'
#
loop_
_entity.id
_entity.type
_entity.pdbx_description
1 polymer ?
#
loop_
_entity_poly.entity_id
_entity_poly.type
_entity_poly.pdbx_seq_one_letter_code
_entity_poly.pdbx_strand_id
1 'polypeptide(L)'
;MSGHSKIAATYLKYRQRLMRAVANIVDDNDVEDIVQDAFVKSYEAELNQEIQYERTYMLRTVRNLALNHVSRAAHKLNDQVDNMDLLSHSNMDASLEKQFESKQRFIHFCQATESLSAEVKRVFLLKKV
;
A
#
# COMPACT_ATOMS: atom_id res chain seq x y z
N MET A 1 10.97 -18.73 -24.37
CA MET A 1 12.00 -18.05 -23.56
C MET A 1 11.30 -17.48 -22.33
N SER A 2 11.47 -18.09 -21.15
CA SER A 2 10.89 -17.55 -19.92
C SER A 2 11.74 -16.35 -19.49
N GLY A 3 11.44 -15.19 -20.04
CA GLY A 3 12.01 -13.93 -19.56
C GLY A 3 11.47 -13.69 -18.16
N HIS A 4 12.36 -13.50 -17.18
CA HIS A 4 11.95 -13.11 -15.84
C HIS A 4 11.13 -11.81 -15.92
N SER A 5 9.85 -11.88 -15.57
CA SER A 5 8.97 -10.70 -15.53
C SER A 5 9.54 -9.65 -14.59
N LYS A 6 9.73 -8.43 -15.10
CA LYS A 6 10.24 -7.30 -14.31
C LYS A 6 9.18 -6.84 -13.33
N ILE A 7 7.90 -6.91 -13.71
CA ILE A 7 6.76 -6.71 -12.81
C ILE A 7 6.77 -7.71 -11.66
N ALA A 8 6.95 -9.01 -11.92
CA ALA A 8 6.97 -10.03 -10.87
C ALA A 8 8.11 -9.82 -9.86
N ALA A 9 9.32 -9.54 -10.35
CA ALA A 9 10.45 -9.21 -9.49
C ALA A 9 10.20 -7.93 -8.66
N THR A 10 9.61 -6.91 -9.29
CA THR A 10 9.26 -5.65 -8.63
C THR A 10 8.18 -5.85 -7.57
N TYR A 11 7.15 -6.64 -7.85
CA TYR A 11 6.08 -6.96 -6.91
C TYR A 11 6.64 -7.62 -5.66
N LEU A 12 7.43 -8.70 -5.80
CA LEU A 12 8.04 -9.38 -4.66
C LEU A 12 8.90 -8.45 -3.81
N LYS A 13 9.64 -7.54 -4.45
CA LYS A 13 10.50 -6.57 -3.75
C LYS A 13 9.72 -5.46 -3.02
N TYR A 14 8.57 -5.04 -3.56
CA TYR A 14 7.86 -3.84 -3.08
C TYR A 14 6.46 -4.11 -2.52
N ARG A 15 6.00 -5.36 -2.41
CA ARG A 15 4.66 -5.74 -1.92
C ARG A 15 4.26 -5.00 -0.64
N GLN A 16 5.11 -5.00 0.39
CA GLN A 16 4.80 -4.32 1.65
C GLN A 16 4.61 -2.80 1.48
N ARG A 17 5.35 -2.17 0.56
CA ARG A 17 5.19 -0.73 0.28
C ARG A 17 3.91 -0.45 -0.51
N LEU A 18 3.52 -1.36 -1.41
CA LEU A 18 2.26 -1.28 -2.14
C LEU A 18 1.07 -1.39 -1.18
N MET A 19 1.08 -2.37 -0.27
CA MET A 19 0.06 -2.51 0.78
C MET A 19 -0.05 -1.25 1.65
N ARG A 20 1.10 -0.75 2.14
CA ARG A 20 1.13 0.51 2.92
C ARG A 20 0.61 1.72 2.15
N ALA A 21 0.76 1.74 0.83
CA ALA A 21 0.30 2.86 0.01
C ALA A 21 -1.22 2.91 -0.13
N VAL A 22 -1.91 1.77 0.04
CA VAL A 22 -3.38 1.68 -0.05
C VAL A 22 -4.07 1.50 1.30
N ALA A 23 -3.35 1.10 2.35
CA ALA A 23 -3.90 0.89 3.70
C ALA A 23 -4.49 2.14 4.39
N ASN A 24 -4.34 3.33 3.81
CA ASN A 24 -5.02 4.56 4.29
C ASN A 24 -6.16 4.99 3.36
N ILE A 25 -6.41 4.24 2.29
CA ILE A 25 -7.43 4.53 1.28
C ILE A 25 -8.58 3.54 1.42
N VAL A 26 -8.27 2.27 1.68
CA VAL A 26 -9.27 1.18 1.80
C VAL A 26 -9.24 0.53 3.17
N ASP A 27 -10.29 -0.23 3.48
CA ASP A 27 -10.37 -1.07 4.68
C ASP A 27 -9.28 -2.14 4.66
N ASP A 28 -8.79 -2.53 5.84
CA ASP A 28 -7.66 -3.45 5.98
C ASP A 28 -7.91 -4.81 5.32
N ASN A 29 -9.16 -5.26 5.27
CA ASN A 29 -9.57 -6.50 4.61
C ASN A 29 -9.41 -6.46 3.09
N ASP A 30 -9.47 -5.27 2.47
CA ASP A 30 -9.40 -5.11 1.01
C ASP A 30 -7.98 -4.83 0.51
N VAL A 31 -7.04 -4.59 1.42
CA VAL A 31 -5.65 -4.20 1.07
C VAL A 31 -4.95 -5.28 0.26
N GLU A 32 -5.09 -6.55 0.66
CA GLU A 32 -4.44 -7.67 -0.03
C GLU A 32 -5.03 -7.86 -1.44
N ASP A 33 -6.36 -7.85 -1.55
CA ASP A 33 -7.07 -8.03 -2.81
C ASP A 33 -6.70 -6.94 -3.83
N ILE A 34 -6.66 -5.68 -3.40
CA ILE A 34 -6.27 -4.56 -4.28
C ILE A 34 -4.83 -4.69 -4.76
N VAL A 35 -3.91 -5.09 -3.87
CA VAL A 35 -2.50 -5.25 -4.22
C VAL A 35 -2.29 -6.44 -5.15
N GLN A 36 -3.05 -7.52 -4.96
CA GLN A 36 -3.03 -8.68 -5.85
C GLN A 36 -3.62 -8.36 -7.23
N ASP A 37 -4.76 -7.69 -7.30
CA ASP A 37 -5.38 -7.24 -8.56
C ASP A 37 -4.45 -6.30 -9.33
N ALA A 38 -3.75 -5.40 -8.61
CA ALA A 38 -2.74 -4.54 -9.22
C ALA A 38 -1.57 -5.33 -9.81
N PHE A 39 -1.13 -6.41 -9.16
CA PHE A 39 -0.10 -7.29 -9.69
C PHE A 39 -0.55 -7.94 -11.00
N VAL A 40 -1.74 -8.57 -11.00
CA VAL A 40 -2.30 -9.23 -12.20
C VAL A 40 -2.41 -8.23 -13.36
N LYS A 41 -3.04 -7.08 -13.14
CA LYS A 41 -3.19 -6.04 -14.18
C LYS A 41 -1.87 -5.48 -14.69
N SER A 42 -0.89 -5.34 -13.80
CA SER A 42 0.43 -4.86 -14.21
C SER A 42 1.21 -5.92 -14.99
N TYR A 43 1.05 -7.19 -14.63
CA TYR A 43 1.66 -8.31 -15.34
C TYR A 43 1.05 -8.49 -16.73
N GLU A 44 -0.28 -8.44 -16.84
CA GLU A 44 -0.97 -8.43 -18.13
C GLU A 44 -0.54 -7.24 -19.00
N ALA A 45 -0.37 -6.06 -18.41
CA ALA A 45 0.14 -4.91 -19.16
C ALA A 45 1.57 -5.12 -19.68
N GLU A 46 2.45 -5.75 -18.89
CA GLU A 46 3.82 -6.07 -19.33
C GLU A 46 3.84 -7.04 -20.52
N LEU A 47 2.87 -7.96 -20.61
CA LEU A 47 2.74 -8.87 -21.75
C LEU A 47 2.34 -8.14 -23.04
N ASN A 48 1.64 -7.01 -22.92
CA ASN A 48 1.09 -6.27 -24.05
C ASN A 48 1.95 -5.07 -24.47
N GLN A 49 2.75 -4.51 -23.56
CA GLN A 49 3.57 -3.33 -23.82
C GLN A 49 4.82 -3.29 -22.93
N GLU A 50 5.86 -2.59 -23.39
CA GLU A 50 7.02 -2.33 -22.56
C GLU A 50 6.68 -1.35 -21.42
N ILE A 51 6.99 -1.76 -20.18
CA ILE A 51 6.87 -0.91 -19.00
C ILE A 51 8.28 -0.52 -18.55
N GLN A 52 8.68 0.74 -18.78
CA GLN A 52 10.02 1.21 -18.43
C GLN A 52 10.23 1.49 -16.92
N TYR A 53 9.15 1.80 -16.19
CA TYR A 53 9.21 2.18 -14.78
C TYR A 53 8.22 1.36 -13.94
N GLU A 54 8.51 0.08 -13.77
CA GLU A 54 7.66 -0.94 -13.15
C GLU A 54 7.18 -0.53 -11.76
N ARG A 55 8.10 -0.04 -10.92
CA ARG A 55 7.77 0.39 -9.55
C ARG A 55 6.72 1.51 -9.55
N THR A 56 6.95 2.54 -10.35
CA THR A 56 6.04 3.70 -10.42
C THR A 56 4.72 3.31 -11.06
N TYR A 57 4.77 2.46 -12.08
CA TYR A 57 3.60 1.88 -12.72
C TYR A 57 2.72 1.16 -11.69
N MET A 58 3.28 0.19 -10.96
CA MET A 58 2.54 -0.57 -9.95
C MET A 58 2.00 0.32 -8.83
N LEU A 59 2.76 1.34 -8.38
CA LEU A 59 2.30 2.32 -7.40
C LEU A 59 1.09 3.14 -7.88
N ARG A 60 1.05 3.50 -9.17
CA ARG A 60 -0.11 4.16 -9.77
C ARG A 60 -1.28 3.19 -9.88
N THR A 61 -1.04 1.96 -10.32
CA THR A 61 -2.07 0.92 -10.46
C THR A 61 -2.76 0.65 -9.13
N VAL A 62 -2.02 0.38 -8.04
CA VAL A 62 -2.63 0.13 -6.72
C VAL A 62 -3.43 1.32 -6.21
N ARG A 63 -2.96 2.55 -6.41
CA ARG A 63 -3.69 3.76 -5.98
C ARG A 63 -4.98 3.95 -6.76
N ASN A 64 -4.94 3.75 -8.08
CA ASN A 64 -6.12 3.87 -8.92
C ASN A 64 -7.17 2.82 -8.56
N LEU A 65 -6.74 1.58 -8.31
CA LEU A 65 -7.64 0.50 -7.88
C LEU A 65 -8.24 0.79 -6.51
N ALA A 66 -7.44 1.25 -5.54
CA ALA A 66 -7.92 1.66 -4.23
C ALA A 66 -8.96 2.79 -4.30
N LEU A 67 -8.69 3.85 -5.07
CA LEU A 67 -9.63 4.97 -5.24
C LEU A 67 -10.92 4.53 -5.94
N ASN A 68 -10.80 3.67 -6.95
CA ASN A 68 -11.96 3.10 -7.64
C ASN A 68 -12.79 2.21 -6.72
N HIS A 69 -12.14 1.44 -5.85
CA HIS A 69 -12.81 0.61 -4.83
C HIS A 69 -13.64 1.47 -3.88
N VAL A 70 -13.04 2.52 -3.31
CA VAL A 70 -13.75 3.48 -2.44
C VAL A 70 -14.89 4.16 -3.17
N SER A 71 -14.66 4.64 -4.41
CA SER A 71 -15.71 5.30 -5.20
C SER A 71 -16.89 4.35 -5.46
N ARG A 72 -16.62 3.09 -5.83
CA ARG A 72 -17.67 2.09 -6.04
C ARG A 72 -18.39 1.72 -4.75
N ALA A 73 -17.66 1.57 -3.65
CA ALA A 73 -18.24 1.32 -2.34
C ALA A 73 -19.13 2.48 -1.90
N ALA A 74 -18.69 3.72 -2.09
CA ALA A 74 -19.46 4.93 -1.79
C ALA A 74 -20.72 5.02 -2.67
N HIS A 75 -20.63 4.73 -3.97
CA HIS A 75 -21.80 4.69 -4.84
C HIS A 75 -22.80 3.62 -4.41
N LYS A 76 -22.32 2.39 -4.14
CA LYS A 76 -23.15 1.31 -3.61
C LYS A 76 -23.78 1.68 -2.27
N LEU A 77 -23.04 2.36 -1.41
CA LEU A 77 -23.52 2.80 -0.10
C LEU A 77 -24.56 3.92 -0.25
N ASN A 78 -24.39 4.85 -1.18
CA ASN A 78 -25.42 5.87 -1.48
C ASN A 78 -26.69 5.23 -2.03
N ASP A 79 -26.57 4.29 -2.98
CA ASP A 79 -27.69 3.52 -3.51
C ASP A 79 -28.36 2.66 -2.42
N GLN A 80 -27.61 2.21 -1.41
CA GLN A 80 -28.11 1.46 -0.27
C GLN A 80 -28.71 2.35 0.83
N VAL A 81 -28.18 3.55 1.07
CA VAL A 81 -28.67 4.53 2.06
C VAL A 81 -30.00 5.12 1.62
N ASP A 82 -30.21 5.35 0.31
CA ASP A 82 -31.56 5.62 -0.23
C ASP A 82 -32.56 4.49 0.09
N ASN A 83 -32.07 3.30 0.46
CA ASN A 83 -32.86 2.12 0.81
C ASN A 83 -32.76 1.66 2.29
N MET A 84 -31.93 2.26 3.15
CA MET A 84 -31.57 1.65 4.45
C MET A 84 -31.14 2.67 5.51
N ASP A 85 -32.12 3.21 6.23
CA ASP A 85 -32.00 4.06 7.42
C ASP A 85 -31.54 3.29 8.68
N LEU A 86 -30.57 2.35 8.59
CA LEU A 86 -30.21 1.52 9.74
C LEU A 86 -28.77 1.01 9.72
N LEU A 87 -28.08 1.18 10.86
CA LEU A 87 -26.89 0.45 11.35
C LEU A 87 -25.51 1.08 11.08
N SER A 88 -25.20 2.13 11.85
CA SER A 88 -23.83 2.52 12.18
C SER A 88 -23.22 1.57 13.20
N HIS A 89 -22.12 0.89 12.87
CA HIS A 89 -21.21 0.30 13.86
C HIS A 89 -19.75 0.62 13.49
N SER A 90 -19.05 1.15 14.48
CA SER A 90 -17.76 1.86 14.40
C SER A 90 -16.54 0.93 14.37
N ASN A 91 -15.67 1.13 13.38
CA ASN A 91 -14.34 0.54 13.23
C ASN A 91 -13.28 1.19 14.16
N MET A 92 -13.44 1.10 15.48
CA MET A 92 -12.48 1.71 16.43
C MET A 92 -11.27 0.83 16.76
N ASP A 93 -11.40 -0.50 16.71
CA ASP A 93 -10.32 -1.40 17.14
C ASP A 93 -9.11 -1.33 16.22
N ALA A 94 -9.25 -1.52 14.89
CA ALA A 94 -8.13 -1.51 13.93
C ALA A 94 -7.23 -0.25 13.97
N SER A 95 -7.75 0.88 14.48
CA SER A 95 -6.99 2.12 14.69
C SER A 95 -5.91 1.97 15.78
N LEU A 96 -6.17 1.18 16.82
CA LEU A 96 -5.27 1.00 17.96
C LEU A 96 -4.06 0.13 17.61
N GLU A 97 -4.25 -1.00 16.93
CA GLU A 97 -3.13 -1.84 16.48
C GLU A 97 -2.22 -1.08 15.53
N LYS A 98 -2.79 -0.30 14.61
CA LYS A 98 -2.03 0.52 13.65
C LYS A 98 -1.22 1.62 14.33
N GLN A 99 -1.79 2.27 15.35
CA GLN A 99 -1.06 3.23 16.17
C GLN A 99 0.08 2.58 16.95
N PHE A 100 -0.17 1.41 17.53
CA PHE A 100 0.84 0.65 18.26
C PHE A 100 1.98 0.21 17.35
N GLU A 101 1.67 -0.36 16.18
CA GLU A 101 2.65 -0.81 15.18
C GLU A 101 3.52 0.37 14.69
N SER A 102 2.92 1.54 14.46
CA SER A 102 3.67 2.74 14.08
C SER A 102 4.69 3.16 15.14
N LYS A 103 4.28 3.15 16.42
CA LYS A 103 5.17 3.42 17.56
C LYS A 103 6.29 2.39 17.66
N GLN A 104 5.98 1.10 17.52
CA GLN A 104 6.99 0.03 17.56
C GLN A 104 8.01 0.16 16.43
N ARG A 105 7.55 0.45 15.19
CA ARG A 105 8.43 0.70 14.05
C ARG A 105 9.38 1.87 14.28
N PHE A 106 8.91 2.94 14.91
CA PHE A 106 9.75 4.09 15.27
C PHE A 106 10.81 3.72 16.31
N ILE A 107 10.45 2.96 17.35
CA ILE A 107 11.40 2.49 18.37
C ILE A 107 12.50 1.63 17.75
N HIS A 108 12.12 0.64 16.92
CA HIS A 108 13.10 -0.21 16.22
C HIS A 108 14.01 0.59 15.30
N PHE A 109 13.49 1.62 14.64
CA PHE A 109 14.28 2.54 13.86
C PHE A 109 15.32 3.28 14.73
N CYS A 110 14.91 3.83 15.88
CA CYS A 110 15.85 4.48 16.82
C CYS A 110 16.96 3.51 17.27
N GLN A 111 16.59 2.29 17.69
CA GLN A 111 17.55 1.25 18.09
C GLN A 111 18.53 0.90 16.97
N ALA A 112 18.03 0.73 15.75
CA ALA A 112 18.89 0.46 14.60
C ALA A 112 19.84 1.64 14.32
N THR A 113 19.36 2.88 14.44
CA THR A 113 20.23 4.06 14.27
C THR A 113 21.29 4.17 15.35
N GLU A 114 21.07 3.63 16.55
CA GLU A 114 22.08 3.60 17.61
C GLU A 114 23.30 2.76 17.26
N SER A 115 23.11 1.68 16.50
CA SER A 115 24.18 0.80 16.01
C SER A 115 25.10 1.44 14.95
N LEU A 116 24.74 2.61 14.41
CA LEU A 116 25.52 3.30 13.38
C LEU A 116 26.72 4.04 13.98
N SER A 117 27.83 4.10 13.24
CA SER A 117 28.96 4.96 13.61
C SER A 117 28.55 6.43 13.67
N ALA A 118 29.26 7.23 14.46
CA ALA A 118 28.93 8.64 14.69
C ALA A 118 28.84 9.46 13.38
N GLU A 119 29.70 9.16 12.41
CA GLU A 119 29.71 9.83 11.10
C GLU A 119 28.48 9.48 10.26
N VAL A 120 28.11 8.20 10.20
CA VAL A 120 26.93 7.74 9.44
C VAL A 120 25.64 8.27 10.07
N LYS A 121 25.54 8.26 11.41
CA LYS A 121 24.40 8.82 12.13
C LYS A 121 24.22 10.32 11.85
N ARG A 122 25.30 11.10 11.83
CA ARG A 122 25.28 12.55 11.51
C ARG A 122 24.78 12.80 10.08
N VAL A 123 25.34 12.11 9.10
CA VAL A 123 24.93 12.26 7.69
C VAL A 123 23.48 11.87 7.49
N PHE A 124 23.04 10.78 8.13
CA PHE A 124 21.69 10.27 8.01
C PHE A 124 20.64 11.23 8.62
N LEU A 125 20.91 11.80 9.80
CA LEU A 125 20.01 12.78 10.44
C LEU A 125 19.96 14.12 9.71
N LEU A 126 21.08 14.55 9.11
CA LEU A 126 21.16 15.80 8.35
C LEU A 126 20.54 15.69 6.94
N LYS A 127 20.27 14.45 6.48
CA LYS A 127 19.60 14.23 5.20
C LYS A 127 18.11 14.51 5.34
N LYS A 128 17.69 15.68 4.87
CA LYS A 128 16.27 15.99 4.68
C LYS A 128 15.66 14.99 3.69
N VAL A 129 14.60 14.33 4.11
CA VAL A 129 13.73 13.46 3.27
C VAL A 129 12.41 14.17 3.06
#